data_AF-A0A6P9D7R5-F1
#
_entry.id   AF-A0A6P9D7R5-F1
#
_cell.length_a   1.000
_cell.length_b   1.000
_cell.length_c   1.000
_cell.angle_alpha   90.00
_cell.angle_beta   90.00
_cell.angle_gamma   90.00
#
_symmetry.space_group_name_H-M   'P 1'
#
loop_
_entity.id
_entity.type
_entity.pdbx_description
1 polymer ?
#
loop_
_entity_poly.entity_id
_entity_poly.type
_entity_poly.pdbx_seq_one_letter_code
_entity_poly.pdbx_strand_id
1 'polypeptide(L)'
;MTPIYDPITGSPVASTIAWFSDSPLAQQSWSTLAFSHPNSAPETLAKMYQPRTLVDKAKLNAGWLDSSRSLMEQDIQEDDQLLLRFKYYDFFDLNAKYDAVRIHQLYEQARWAILLEEIDCTEEETFIFAALQYHISKMTLSTGSKDFTVESETDEVEAALSNLEITLEGGRSESLLEDITDIPKLADNLKLFRSKKLVLKAFKQYWFVFKDTSVSYFKNKEAEHGEPIEKLNLRGCEIVPDVSVSGKKYGIKLLIPVADGMNEIHLRCNDEEQYARWMAACALASKGKTMADSSYQSEVHNILSLLKMKSRTAAPQEVSDVESMDVKPECFISPRYAKKYKSKQLAARILEAHHNIIHLPLMEAKLRFIQAWQSLPEFGLSYYVVRFKGSKKDDLLGISYNRLIRIDTATGDPITTWRYSNMKQWNVNWEIRQVAIEFDQNVSIAFACLSANCKVVHEYIGGYIFLSTRSKDQNETLDEDLFHKLTGGRE
;
A
#
# COMPACT_ATOMS: atom_id res chain seq x y z
N MET A 1 -3.46 -19.99 1.25
CA MET A 1 -4.61 -20.79 0.80
C MET A 1 -4.02 -22.00 0.11
N THR A 2 -4.15 -23.21 0.66
CA THR A 2 -3.66 -24.42 -0.02
C THR A 2 -4.17 -24.45 -1.46
N PRO A 3 -3.30 -24.41 -2.48
CA PRO A 3 -3.72 -24.52 -3.87
C PRO A 3 -4.44 -25.86 -4.02
N ILE A 4 -5.70 -25.82 -4.42
CA ILE A 4 -6.47 -27.01 -4.76
C ILE A 4 -5.99 -27.40 -6.15
N TYR A 5 -5.53 -28.64 -6.34
CA TYR A 5 -5.04 -29.10 -7.63
C TYR A 5 -6.14 -29.89 -8.34
N ASP A 6 -6.25 -29.69 -9.65
CA ASP A 6 -7.15 -30.48 -10.50
C ASP A 6 -6.68 -31.95 -10.47
N PRO A 7 -7.55 -32.90 -10.09
CA PRO A 7 -7.15 -34.30 -9.93
C PRO A 7 -6.84 -35.02 -11.25
N ILE A 8 -7.18 -34.42 -12.40
CA ILE A 8 -6.96 -34.97 -13.75
C ILE A 8 -5.71 -34.34 -14.38
N THR A 9 -5.52 -33.03 -14.26
CA THR A 9 -4.41 -32.31 -14.91
C THR A 9 -3.24 -32.01 -13.96
N GLY A 10 -3.42 -32.11 -12.65
CA GLY A 10 -2.39 -31.81 -11.65
C GLY A 10 -2.02 -30.32 -11.56
N SER A 11 -2.79 -29.43 -12.19
CA SER A 11 -2.56 -27.98 -12.18
C SER A 11 -3.26 -27.31 -10.98
N PRO A 12 -2.67 -26.26 -10.38
CA PRO A 12 -3.31 -25.51 -9.31
C PRO A 12 -4.56 -24.78 -9.84
N VAL A 13 -5.72 -25.13 -9.31
CA VAL A 13 -7.03 -24.53 -9.58
C VAL A 13 -7.08 -23.15 -8.93
N ALA A 14 -7.53 -22.13 -9.69
CA ALA A 14 -7.79 -20.81 -9.13
C ALA A 14 -8.74 -20.94 -7.93
N SER A 15 -8.41 -20.35 -6.79
CA SER A 15 -9.14 -20.48 -5.52
C SER A 15 -10.65 -20.19 -5.65
N THR A 16 -11.03 -19.35 -6.62
CA THR A 16 -12.41 -19.03 -6.98
C THR A 16 -13.14 -20.20 -7.64
N ILE A 17 -12.51 -20.95 -8.54
CA ILE A 17 -13.15 -22.07 -9.27
C ILE A 17 -13.45 -23.25 -8.32
N ALA A 18 -12.60 -23.46 -7.32
CA ALA A 18 -12.76 -24.55 -6.36
C ALA A 18 -13.95 -24.39 -5.39
N TRP A 19 -14.40 -23.16 -5.11
CA TRP A 19 -15.52 -22.89 -4.19
C TRP A 19 -16.86 -22.65 -4.89
N PHE A 20 -16.84 -22.24 -6.16
CA PHE A 20 -18.04 -21.87 -6.92
C PHE A 20 -18.46 -22.91 -7.98
N SER A 21 -17.77 -24.05 -8.06
CA SER A 21 -18.09 -25.13 -9.00
C SER A 21 -19.32 -25.95 -8.62
N ASP A 22 -19.73 -25.93 -7.34
CA ASP A 22 -20.83 -26.76 -6.82
C ASP A 22 -22.24 -26.18 -7.08
N SER A 23 -22.38 -24.99 -7.68
CA SER A 23 -23.68 -24.37 -7.96
C SER A 23 -23.79 -23.79 -9.38
N PRO A 24 -24.81 -24.18 -10.17
CA PRO A 24 -25.06 -23.61 -11.50
C PRO A 24 -25.29 -22.09 -11.51
N LEU A 25 -25.79 -21.52 -10.40
CA LEU A 25 -25.96 -20.07 -10.23
C LEU A 25 -24.63 -19.36 -9.95
N ALA A 26 -23.66 -20.06 -9.36
CA ALA A 26 -22.36 -19.51 -9.04
C ALA A 26 -21.48 -19.36 -10.28
N GLN A 27 -21.55 -20.30 -11.24
CA GLN A 27 -20.80 -20.25 -12.51
C GLN A 27 -21.14 -19.03 -13.39
N GLN A 28 -22.38 -18.54 -13.38
CA GLN A 28 -22.78 -17.34 -14.13
C GLN A 28 -22.45 -16.02 -13.41
N SER A 29 -22.17 -16.03 -12.10
CA SER A 29 -22.13 -14.81 -11.27
C SER A 29 -20.72 -14.36 -10.87
N TRP A 30 -19.71 -15.24 -10.91
CA TRP A 30 -18.35 -14.89 -10.46
C TRP A 30 -17.57 -14.04 -11.45
N SER A 31 -17.81 -14.21 -12.75
CA SER A 31 -17.21 -13.37 -13.80
C SER A 31 -17.54 -11.89 -13.58
N THR A 32 -18.78 -11.57 -13.19
CA THR A 32 -19.23 -10.21 -12.83
C THR A 32 -18.45 -9.60 -11.66
N LEU A 33 -17.92 -10.42 -10.74
CA LEU A 33 -17.08 -9.95 -9.63
C LEU A 33 -15.61 -9.76 -10.00
N ALA A 34 -15.20 -10.10 -11.22
CA ALA A 34 -13.84 -9.88 -11.74
C ALA A 34 -13.77 -8.71 -12.75
N PHE A 35 -14.92 -8.19 -13.20
CA PHE A 35 -15.01 -7.13 -14.20
C PHE A 35 -15.63 -5.84 -13.66
N SER A 36 -15.09 -4.70 -14.09
CA SER A 36 -15.61 -3.39 -13.74
C SER A 36 -16.99 -3.19 -14.35
N HIS A 37 -17.91 -2.68 -13.53
CA HIS A 37 -19.17 -2.14 -14.02
C HIS A 37 -18.91 -0.83 -14.79
N PRO A 38 -19.85 -0.41 -15.67
CA PRO A 38 -19.74 0.88 -16.35
C PRO A 38 -19.53 2.00 -15.34
N ASN A 39 -18.64 2.95 -15.67
CA ASN A 39 -18.39 4.08 -14.78
C ASN A 39 -19.68 4.85 -14.49
N SER A 40 -19.83 5.28 -13.23
CA SER A 40 -20.99 6.06 -12.83
C SER A 40 -21.05 7.39 -13.56
N ALA A 41 -22.26 7.82 -13.91
CA ALA A 41 -22.48 9.12 -14.50
C ALA A 41 -21.97 10.23 -13.55
N PRO A 42 -21.42 11.34 -14.07
CA PRO A 42 -20.86 12.41 -13.25
C PRO A 42 -21.88 12.99 -12.25
N GLU A 43 -23.16 13.02 -12.61
CA GLU A 43 -24.25 13.49 -11.77
C GLU A 43 -24.49 12.56 -10.57
N THR A 44 -24.35 11.24 -10.77
CA THR A 44 -24.45 10.24 -9.69
C THR A 44 -23.24 10.34 -8.77
N LEU A 45 -22.04 10.44 -9.35
CA LEU A 45 -20.81 10.60 -8.58
C LEU A 45 -20.84 11.87 -7.72
N ALA A 46 -21.34 12.98 -8.28
CA ALA A 46 -21.49 14.24 -7.54
C ALA A 46 -22.51 14.16 -6.39
N LYS A 47 -23.53 13.30 -6.49
CA LYS A 47 -24.49 13.06 -5.39
C LYS A 47 -23.90 12.19 -4.28
N MET A 48 -23.05 11.22 -4.64
CA MET A 48 -22.39 10.33 -3.69
C MET A 48 -21.25 11.03 -2.95
N TYR A 49 -20.56 11.95 -3.63
CA TYR A 49 -19.45 12.69 -3.06
C TYR A 49 -19.89 13.60 -1.90
N GLN A 50 -19.26 13.39 -0.75
CA GLN A 50 -19.46 14.18 0.45
C GLN A 50 -18.08 14.55 1.01
N PRO A 51 -17.73 15.85 1.10
CA PRO A 51 -16.52 16.27 1.78
C PRO A 51 -16.55 15.81 3.23
N ARG A 52 -15.53 15.06 3.66
CA ARG A 52 -15.45 14.48 5.01
C ARG A 52 -14.24 15.00 5.75
N THR A 53 -14.44 15.47 6.98
CA THR A 53 -13.33 15.75 7.90
C THR A 53 -12.73 14.43 8.42
N LEU A 54 -11.54 14.48 9.01
CA LEU A 54 -10.96 13.29 9.66
C LEU A 54 -11.85 12.72 10.78
N VAL A 55 -12.63 13.58 11.46
CA VAL A 55 -13.61 13.17 12.47
C VAL A 55 -14.78 12.42 11.83
N ASP A 56 -15.23 12.82 10.64
CA ASP A 56 -16.29 12.11 9.91
C ASP A 56 -15.77 10.75 9.42
N LYS A 57 -14.54 10.69 8.89
CA LYS A 57 -13.87 9.42 8.56
C LYS A 57 -13.79 8.51 9.78
N ALA A 58 -13.50 9.06 10.97
CA ALA A 58 -13.42 8.29 12.20
C ALA A 58 -14.76 7.71 12.70
N LYS A 59 -15.88 8.39 12.42
CA LYS A 59 -17.23 7.88 12.74
C LYS A 59 -17.65 6.74 11.83
N LEU A 60 -17.22 6.75 10.57
CA LEU A 60 -17.53 5.66 9.63
C LEU A 60 -16.87 4.33 10.02
N ASN A 61 -15.69 4.39 10.64
CA ASN A 61 -15.00 3.21 11.16
C ASN A 61 -15.67 2.60 12.40
N ALA A 62 -16.77 3.15 12.91
CA ALA A 62 -17.49 2.62 14.05
C ALA A 62 -18.32 1.37 13.73
N GLY A 63 -18.70 1.19 12.45
CA GLY A 63 -19.62 0.14 12.02
C GLY A 63 -18.98 -1.22 11.73
N TRP A 64 -17.71 -1.43 12.07
CA TRP A 64 -17.08 -2.73 11.91
C TRP A 64 -17.64 -3.74 12.91
N LEU A 65 -18.12 -4.87 12.39
CA LEU A 65 -18.55 -6.01 13.20
C LEU A 65 -17.34 -6.63 13.93
N ASP A 66 -17.63 -7.20 15.10
CA ASP A 66 -16.73 -8.01 15.91
C ASP A 66 -16.57 -9.38 15.26
N SER A 67 -15.35 -9.69 14.80
CA SER A 67 -15.06 -10.95 14.12
C SER A 67 -15.04 -12.16 15.06
N SER A 68 -15.10 -11.95 16.38
CA SER A 68 -15.15 -13.02 17.38
C SER A 68 -16.57 -13.34 17.88
N ARG A 69 -17.60 -12.70 17.32
CA ARG A 69 -19.01 -12.95 17.63
C ARG A 69 -19.78 -13.24 16.35
N SER A 70 -20.84 -14.03 16.48
CA SER A 70 -21.75 -14.29 15.36
C SER A 70 -22.50 -13.04 14.91
N LEU A 71 -23.11 -13.08 13.72
CA LEU A 71 -23.93 -11.98 13.20
C LEU A 71 -25.18 -11.74 14.09
N MET A 72 -25.82 -12.82 14.54
CA MET A 72 -27.01 -12.76 15.40
C MET A 72 -26.73 -12.06 16.73
N GLU A 73 -25.55 -12.28 17.31
CA GLU A 73 -25.09 -11.64 18.54
C GLU A 73 -24.83 -10.13 18.43
N GLN A 74 -24.83 -9.61 17.20
CA GLN A 74 -24.59 -8.22 16.83
C GLN A 74 -25.85 -7.60 16.20
N ASP A 75 -27.02 -8.17 16.49
CA ASP A 75 -28.36 -7.72 16.07
C ASP A 75 -28.61 -7.71 14.56
N ILE A 76 -27.81 -8.44 13.77
CA ILE A 76 -28.00 -8.56 12.33
C ILE A 76 -29.11 -9.56 12.01
N GLN A 77 -30.11 -9.11 11.25
CA GLN A 77 -31.27 -9.87 10.81
C GLN A 77 -31.06 -10.47 9.40
N GLU A 78 -31.97 -11.35 8.97
CA GLU A 78 -31.88 -12.11 7.71
C GLU A 78 -31.74 -11.24 6.45
N ASP A 79 -32.47 -10.11 6.38
CA ASP A 79 -32.51 -9.22 5.22
C ASP A 79 -31.61 -7.97 5.34
N ASP A 80 -30.78 -7.91 6.39
CA ASP A 80 -29.91 -6.76 6.62
C ASP A 80 -28.78 -6.67 5.58
N GLN A 81 -28.49 -5.45 5.15
CA GLN A 81 -27.45 -5.19 4.15
C GLN A 81 -26.11 -4.90 4.83
N LEU A 82 -25.11 -5.74 4.52
CA LEU A 82 -23.74 -5.58 5.02
C LEU A 82 -22.79 -5.12 3.91
N LEU A 83 -21.79 -4.34 4.29
CA LEU A 83 -20.70 -3.93 3.42
C LEU A 83 -19.51 -4.85 3.60
N LEU A 84 -19.20 -5.66 2.59
CA LEU A 84 -17.91 -6.35 2.51
C LEU A 84 -16.83 -5.38 2.02
N ARG A 85 -15.79 -5.17 2.82
CA ARG A 85 -14.68 -4.26 2.53
C ARG A 85 -13.36 -4.86 3.03
N PHE A 86 -12.26 -4.51 2.38
CA PHE A 86 -10.92 -4.79 2.89
C PHE A 86 -10.68 -3.92 4.14
N LYS A 87 -10.70 -4.57 5.32
CA LYS A 87 -10.54 -3.94 6.63
C LYS A 87 -9.08 -3.58 6.95
N TYR A 88 -8.17 -4.51 6.66
CA TYR A 88 -6.74 -4.40 6.96
C TYR A 88 -5.93 -4.14 5.69
N TYR A 89 -5.11 -3.09 5.72
CA TYR A 89 -4.37 -2.59 4.57
C TYR A 89 -2.97 -3.22 4.48
N ASP A 90 -2.90 -4.52 4.76
CA ASP A 90 -1.70 -5.37 4.62
C ASP A 90 -2.02 -6.56 3.71
N PHE A 91 -1.90 -6.31 2.40
CA PHE A 91 -2.28 -7.28 1.37
C PHE A 91 -1.14 -8.27 1.14
N PHE A 92 -1.27 -9.44 1.77
CA PHE A 92 -0.33 -10.54 1.61
C PHE A 92 -0.51 -11.22 0.25
N ASP A 93 0.60 -11.39 -0.47
CA ASP A 93 0.75 -12.20 -1.69
C ASP A 93 -0.36 -11.97 -2.73
N LEU A 94 -0.52 -10.72 -3.19
CA LEU A 94 -1.41 -10.43 -4.32
C LEU A 94 -0.83 -11.03 -5.60
N ASN A 95 -1.42 -12.12 -6.09
CA ASN A 95 -0.92 -12.84 -7.26
C ASN A 95 -1.87 -12.69 -8.46
N ALA A 96 -1.41 -12.03 -9.53
CA ALA A 96 -2.18 -11.79 -10.75
C ALA A 96 -2.81 -13.06 -11.36
N LYS A 97 -2.16 -14.22 -11.20
CA LYS A 97 -2.58 -15.50 -11.78
C LYS A 97 -3.76 -16.13 -11.03
N TYR A 98 -3.81 -15.97 -9.71
CA TYR A 98 -4.78 -16.69 -8.86
C TYR A 98 -5.84 -15.77 -8.23
N ASP A 99 -5.54 -14.48 -8.08
CA ASP A 99 -6.33 -13.53 -7.28
C ASP A 99 -7.17 -12.57 -8.13
N ALA A 100 -7.62 -12.96 -9.33
CA ALA A 100 -8.29 -12.04 -10.24
C ALA A 100 -9.51 -11.30 -9.61
N VAL A 101 -10.35 -12.02 -8.87
CA VAL A 101 -11.49 -11.42 -8.13
C VAL A 101 -10.99 -10.54 -6.99
N ARG A 102 -10.05 -11.03 -6.17
CA ARG A 102 -9.51 -10.29 -5.01
C ARG A 102 -8.85 -8.98 -5.45
N ILE A 103 -8.01 -9.03 -6.48
CA ILE A 103 -7.36 -7.86 -7.08
C ILE A 103 -8.41 -6.91 -7.65
N HIS A 104 -9.42 -7.42 -8.35
CA HIS A 104 -10.46 -6.57 -8.91
C HIS A 104 -11.27 -5.84 -7.84
N GLN A 105 -11.74 -6.55 -6.81
CA GLN A 105 -12.49 -5.94 -5.70
C GLN A 105 -11.63 -4.94 -4.92
N LEU A 106 -10.34 -5.22 -4.76
CA LEU A 106 -9.40 -4.31 -4.13
C LEU A 106 -9.19 -3.04 -4.96
N TYR A 107 -9.06 -3.19 -6.28
CA TYR A 107 -9.02 -2.09 -7.23
C TYR A 107 -10.31 -1.23 -7.14
N GLU A 108 -11.49 -1.84 -7.13
CA GLU A 108 -12.76 -1.10 -7.03
C GLU A 108 -12.86 -0.34 -5.70
N GLN A 109 -12.45 -0.94 -4.58
CA GLN A 109 -12.38 -0.25 -3.30
C GLN A 109 -11.43 0.96 -3.34
N ALA A 110 -10.23 0.79 -3.92
CA ALA A 110 -9.28 1.88 -4.09
C ALA A 110 -9.81 2.97 -5.03
N ARG A 111 -10.46 2.58 -6.14
CA ARG A 111 -11.07 3.49 -7.12
C ARG A 111 -12.13 4.37 -6.47
N TRP A 112 -13.03 3.78 -5.70
CA TRP A 112 -14.05 4.55 -4.97
C TRP A 112 -13.45 5.48 -3.92
N ALA A 113 -12.41 5.03 -3.20
CA ALA A 113 -11.71 5.88 -2.24
C ALA A 113 -11.09 7.12 -2.90
N ILE A 114 -10.52 6.98 -4.11
CA ILE A 114 -9.96 8.11 -4.88
C ILE A 114 -11.06 9.02 -5.42
N LEU A 115 -12.10 8.47 -6.06
CA LEU A 115 -13.16 9.27 -6.70
C LEU A 115 -14.01 10.05 -5.69
N LEU A 116 -14.23 9.49 -4.51
CA LEU A 116 -15.01 10.11 -3.43
C LEU A 116 -14.13 10.94 -2.48
N GLU A 117 -12.83 11.08 -2.77
CA GLU A 117 -11.84 11.77 -1.93
C GLU A 117 -11.84 11.27 -0.47
N GLU A 118 -11.99 9.96 -0.27
CA GLU A 118 -11.77 9.33 1.03
C GLU A 118 -10.28 9.28 1.39
N ILE A 119 -9.41 9.27 0.37
CA ILE A 119 -7.96 9.45 0.48
C ILE A 119 -7.51 10.55 -0.47
N ASP A 120 -6.68 11.45 0.03
CA ASP A 120 -6.16 12.56 -0.76
C ASP A 120 -4.99 12.10 -1.65
N CYS A 121 -4.94 12.64 -2.86
CA CYS A 121 -3.82 12.47 -3.79
C CYS A 121 -3.48 13.80 -4.47
N THR A 122 -2.27 13.89 -5.02
CA THR A 122 -1.84 15.09 -5.74
C THR A 122 -2.59 15.25 -7.07
N GLU A 123 -2.47 16.43 -7.68
CA GLU A 123 -3.05 16.68 -9.01
C GLU A 123 -2.45 15.75 -10.08
N GLU A 124 -1.13 15.53 -10.06
CA GLU A 124 -0.46 14.62 -11.00
C GLU A 124 -0.94 13.18 -10.82
N GLU A 125 -1.08 12.72 -9.57
CA GLU A 125 -1.57 11.37 -9.25
C GLU A 125 -3.04 11.18 -9.64
N THR A 126 -3.87 12.20 -9.49
CA THR A 126 -5.27 12.16 -9.96
C THR A 126 -5.35 11.79 -11.44
N PHE A 127 -4.52 12.39 -12.30
CA PHE A 127 -4.53 12.08 -13.74
C PHE A 127 -3.96 10.70 -14.06
N ILE A 128 -3.01 10.20 -13.28
CA ILE A 128 -2.52 8.82 -13.36
C ILE A 128 -3.63 7.83 -13.02
N PHE A 129 -4.36 8.05 -11.93
CA PHE A 129 -5.51 7.22 -11.55
C PHE A 129 -6.62 7.26 -12.61
N ALA A 130 -6.91 8.44 -13.16
CA ALA A 130 -7.91 8.60 -14.21
C ALA A 130 -7.52 7.85 -15.50
N ALA A 131 -6.25 7.92 -15.90
CA ALA A 131 -5.73 7.21 -17.06
C ALA A 131 -5.79 5.69 -16.89
N LEU A 132 -5.42 5.18 -15.71
CA LEU A 132 -5.52 3.76 -15.39
C LEU A 132 -6.99 3.29 -15.41
N GLN A 133 -7.92 4.05 -14.83
CA GLN A 133 -9.35 3.73 -14.89
C GLN A 133 -9.88 3.72 -16.33
N TYR A 134 -9.51 4.72 -17.15
CA TYR A 134 -9.88 4.76 -18.55
C TYR A 134 -9.34 3.55 -19.32
N HIS A 135 -8.06 3.21 -19.11
CA HIS A 135 -7.45 2.02 -19.70
C HIS A 135 -8.18 0.74 -19.32
N ILE A 136 -8.42 0.52 -18.03
CA ILE A 136 -9.14 -0.65 -17.49
C ILE A 136 -10.55 -0.74 -18.07
N SER A 137 -11.27 0.38 -18.14
CA SER A 137 -12.61 0.45 -18.73
C SER A 137 -12.60 0.10 -20.22
N LYS A 138 -11.65 0.64 -21.00
CA LYS A 138 -11.53 0.39 -22.43
C LYS A 138 -11.19 -1.07 -22.72
N MET A 139 -10.26 -1.65 -21.96
CA MET A 139 -9.86 -3.05 -22.09
C MET A 139 -11.03 -3.98 -21.75
N THR A 140 -11.73 -3.73 -20.63
CA THR A 140 -12.89 -4.54 -20.19
C THR A 140 -14.01 -4.57 -21.23
N LEU A 141 -14.29 -3.44 -21.89
CA LEU A 141 -15.30 -3.35 -22.97
C LEU A 141 -14.85 -4.06 -24.25
N SER A 142 -13.55 -4.01 -24.57
CA SER A 142 -12.97 -4.63 -25.77
C SER A 142 -12.88 -6.15 -25.68
N THR A 143 -12.66 -6.69 -24.47
CA THR A 143 -12.56 -8.13 -24.19
C THR A 143 -13.89 -8.82 -23.92
N GLY A 144 -15.03 -8.17 -24.19
CA GLY A 144 -16.38 -8.59 -23.79
C GLY A 144 -16.60 -10.10 -23.69
N SER A 145 -16.98 -10.57 -22.50
CA SER A 145 -17.47 -11.93 -22.20
C SER A 145 -16.71 -13.09 -22.85
N LYS A 146 -15.39 -12.99 -23.03
CA LYS A 146 -14.59 -14.21 -23.17
C LYS A 146 -14.33 -14.72 -21.77
N ASP A 147 -14.90 -15.90 -21.49
CA ASP A 147 -14.58 -16.72 -20.34
C ASP A 147 -13.06 -16.73 -20.10
N PHE A 148 -12.67 -16.92 -18.85
CA PHE A 148 -11.31 -17.32 -18.47
C PHE A 148 -10.95 -18.64 -19.19
N THR A 149 -10.68 -18.59 -20.50
CA THR A 149 -9.83 -19.56 -21.15
C THR A 149 -8.45 -19.23 -20.65
N VAL A 150 -8.02 -20.02 -19.67
CA VAL A 150 -6.63 -20.27 -19.28
C VAL A 150 -5.73 -19.90 -20.46
N GLU A 151 -5.03 -18.77 -20.34
CA GLU A 151 -3.94 -18.43 -21.24
C GLU A 151 -3.03 -19.66 -21.27
N SER A 152 -2.95 -20.27 -22.45
CA SER A 152 -2.53 -21.64 -22.62
C SER A 152 -1.09 -21.82 -22.17
N GLU A 153 -0.74 -23.06 -21.85
CA GLU A 153 0.56 -23.62 -21.46
C GLU A 153 1.82 -22.96 -22.09
N THR A 154 1.68 -22.26 -23.21
CA THR A 154 2.69 -21.37 -23.80
C THR A 154 3.21 -20.28 -22.87
N ASP A 155 2.36 -19.60 -22.09
CA ASP A 155 2.81 -18.55 -21.16
C ASP A 155 3.49 -19.14 -19.91
N GLU A 156 3.16 -20.39 -19.56
CA GLU A 156 3.87 -21.09 -18.49
C GLU A 156 5.26 -21.51 -18.93
N VAL A 157 5.43 -21.92 -20.19
CA VAL A 157 6.74 -22.20 -20.77
C VAL A 157 7.53 -20.92 -20.96
N GLU A 158 6.94 -19.81 -21.37
CA GLU A 158 7.63 -18.53 -21.57
C GLU A 158 7.96 -17.80 -20.26
N ALA A 159 7.08 -17.88 -19.25
CA ALA A 159 7.35 -17.40 -17.90
C ALA A 159 8.32 -18.32 -17.14
N ALA A 160 8.26 -19.65 -17.36
CA ALA A 160 9.27 -20.57 -16.85
C ALA A 160 10.61 -20.33 -17.54
N LEU A 161 10.62 -20.04 -18.85
CA LEU A 161 11.82 -19.67 -19.61
C LEU A 161 12.38 -18.33 -19.14
N SER A 162 11.58 -17.29 -18.91
CA SER A 162 12.05 -16.01 -18.33
C SER A 162 12.57 -16.18 -16.90
N ASN A 163 11.90 -16.96 -16.05
CA ASN A 163 12.38 -17.23 -14.70
C ASN A 163 13.65 -18.10 -14.70
N LEU A 164 13.75 -19.07 -15.62
CA LEU A 164 14.95 -19.87 -15.83
C LEU A 164 16.06 -19.05 -16.47
N GLU A 165 15.76 -18.11 -17.36
CA GLU A 165 16.73 -17.20 -17.99
C GLU A 165 17.27 -16.20 -16.96
N ILE A 166 16.44 -15.69 -16.05
CA ILE A 166 16.91 -14.91 -14.89
C ILE A 166 17.75 -15.76 -13.92
N THR A 167 17.46 -17.07 -13.82
CA THR A 167 18.24 -18.01 -12.98
C THR A 167 19.52 -18.53 -13.66
N LEU A 168 19.55 -18.56 -15.01
CA LEU A 168 20.64 -19.12 -15.83
C LEU A 168 21.53 -18.04 -16.49
N GLU A 169 21.07 -16.79 -16.59
CA GLU A 169 21.94 -15.63 -16.86
C GLU A 169 22.84 -15.29 -15.65
N GLY A 170 22.64 -15.99 -14.52
CA GLY A 170 23.66 -16.20 -13.49
C GLY A 170 24.86 -17.05 -13.92
N GLY A 171 25.03 -17.37 -15.21
CA GLY A 171 26.13 -18.21 -15.67
C GLY A 171 26.45 -18.12 -17.15
N ARG A 172 27.16 -17.06 -17.58
CA ARG A 172 28.36 -17.13 -18.43
C ARG A 172 28.93 -15.74 -18.77
N SER A 173 29.77 -15.23 -17.87
CA SER A 173 31.02 -14.60 -18.26
C SER A 173 32.10 -15.00 -17.25
N GLU A 174 33.18 -15.56 -17.77
CA GLU A 174 34.28 -16.15 -17.01
C GLU A 174 35.11 -15.05 -16.31
N SER A 175 34.90 -14.86 -15.00
CA SER A 175 35.96 -14.67 -13.98
C SER A 175 35.30 -14.40 -12.62
N LEU A 176 35.82 -15.05 -11.57
CA LEU A 176 35.52 -14.86 -10.14
C LEU A 176 34.51 -15.86 -9.53
N LEU A 177 35.04 -17.04 -9.21
CA LEU A 177 34.70 -17.75 -7.98
C LEU A 177 35.17 -16.91 -6.77
N GLU A 178 34.48 -15.81 -6.50
CA GLU A 178 34.59 -15.08 -5.23
C GLU A 178 33.20 -14.99 -4.58
N ASP A 179 33.07 -15.70 -3.46
CA ASP A 179 32.18 -15.48 -2.32
C ASP A 179 30.65 -15.43 -2.49
N ILE A 180 30.03 -16.62 -2.42
CA ILE A 180 28.62 -16.85 -2.02
C ILE A 180 28.35 -16.38 -0.56
N THR A 181 29.34 -15.84 0.13
CA THR A 181 29.26 -15.27 1.49
C THR A 181 29.13 -13.75 1.53
N ASP A 182 29.12 -13.06 0.38
CA ASP A 182 29.06 -11.60 0.36
C ASP A 182 27.65 -11.05 0.59
N ILE A 183 27.47 -10.44 1.75
CA ILE A 183 26.26 -9.71 2.12
C ILE A 183 26.06 -8.56 1.13
N PRO A 184 24.93 -8.50 0.41
CA PRO A 184 24.66 -7.45 -0.57
C PRO A 184 24.78 -6.05 0.06
N LYS A 185 25.52 -5.18 -0.63
CA LYS A 185 25.85 -3.84 -0.16
C LYS A 185 25.54 -2.82 -1.25
N LEU A 186 24.86 -1.75 -0.87
CA LEU A 186 24.57 -0.62 -1.75
C LEU A 186 25.32 0.60 -1.22
N ALA A 187 26.17 1.22 -2.04
CA ALA A 187 26.98 2.35 -1.62
C ALA A 187 26.99 3.47 -2.66
N ASP A 188 26.63 4.67 -2.24
CA ASP A 188 26.38 5.81 -3.13
C ASP A 188 26.59 7.16 -2.42
N ASN A 189 26.84 8.21 -3.21
CA ASN A 189 26.81 9.58 -2.71
C ASN A 189 25.36 10.10 -2.69
N LEU A 190 24.82 10.34 -1.49
CA LEU A 190 23.48 10.92 -1.29
C LEU A 190 23.57 12.23 -0.52
N LYS A 191 22.51 13.03 -0.65
CA LYS A 191 22.34 14.28 0.11
C LYS A 191 21.44 14.03 1.32
N LEU A 192 21.92 14.43 2.50
CA LEU A 192 21.24 14.29 3.78
C LEU A 192 20.71 15.64 4.27
N PHE A 193 19.46 15.67 4.71
CA PHE A 193 18.87 16.76 5.48
C PHE A 193 18.26 16.24 6.77
N ARG A 194 18.43 17.00 7.86
CA ARG A 194 17.86 16.70 9.18
C ARG A 194 17.10 17.89 9.72
N SER A 195 15.89 17.64 10.20
CA SER A 195 15.10 18.63 10.94
C SER A 195 15.62 18.67 12.38
N LYS A 196 16.35 19.72 12.77
CA LYS A 196 16.60 20.04 14.18
C LYS A 196 16.01 21.42 14.46
N LYS A 197 15.27 21.53 15.57
CA LYS A 197 14.41 22.67 15.98
C LYS A 197 15.06 24.08 16.01
N LEU A 198 16.37 24.24 15.74
CA LEU A 198 17.08 25.50 15.93
C LEU A 198 18.11 25.91 14.86
N VAL A 199 18.37 25.12 13.81
CA VAL A 199 19.29 25.54 12.72
C VAL A 199 18.87 24.93 11.39
N LEU A 200 18.45 25.77 10.43
CA LEU A 200 18.27 25.41 9.03
C LEU A 200 19.64 24.99 8.44
N LYS A 201 19.94 23.70 8.40
CA LYS A 201 21.08 23.19 7.63
C LYS A 201 20.60 22.74 6.25
N ALA A 202 21.18 23.30 5.19
CA ALA A 202 21.00 22.83 3.83
C ALA A 202 21.37 21.35 3.67
N PHE A 203 20.87 20.70 2.62
CA PHE A 203 21.27 19.35 2.23
C PHE A 203 22.79 19.25 2.12
N LYS A 204 23.40 18.27 2.80
CA LYS A 204 24.83 17.99 2.72
C LYS A 204 25.08 16.62 2.12
N GLN A 205 26.07 16.53 1.23
CA GLN A 205 26.44 15.26 0.60
C GLN A 205 27.31 14.42 1.55
N TYR A 206 27.03 13.12 1.61
CA TYR A 206 27.80 12.12 2.35
C TYR A 206 27.90 10.84 1.52
N TRP A 207 28.84 9.98 1.88
CA TRP A 207 28.94 8.63 1.34
C TRP A 207 28.10 7.68 2.17
N PHE A 208 27.06 7.10 1.60
CA PHE A 208 26.16 6.18 2.30
C PHE A 208 26.48 4.75 1.92
N VAL A 209 26.35 3.86 2.90
CA VAL A 209 26.51 2.41 2.76
C VAL A 209 25.31 1.74 3.42
N PHE A 210 24.52 1.05 2.61
CA PHE A 210 23.43 0.19 3.04
C PHE A 210 23.96 -1.25 3.15
N LYS A 211 23.81 -1.85 4.33
CA LYS A 211 24.14 -3.26 4.56
C LYS A 211 23.12 -3.87 5.53
N ASP A 212 22.71 -5.10 5.25
CA ASP A 212 21.66 -5.81 6.01
C ASP A 212 20.34 -5.02 6.04
N THR A 213 19.96 -4.50 7.21
CA THR A 213 18.80 -3.62 7.43
C THR A 213 19.20 -2.25 7.98
N SER A 214 20.47 -1.86 7.78
CA SER A 214 21.03 -0.62 8.34
C SER A 214 21.68 0.24 7.27
N VAL A 215 21.58 1.56 7.46
CA VAL A 215 22.24 2.57 6.65
C VAL A 215 23.30 3.26 7.48
N SER A 216 24.54 3.16 7.06
CA SER A 216 25.66 3.90 7.66
C SER A 216 26.11 4.99 6.69
N TYR A 217 26.62 6.10 7.19
CA TYR A 217 27.19 7.13 6.30
C TYR A 217 28.46 7.76 6.85
N PHE A 218 29.29 8.20 5.91
CA PHE A 218 30.65 8.68 6.12
C PHE A 218 30.83 10.02 5.43
N LYS A 219 31.91 10.73 5.80
CA LYS A 219 32.20 12.03 5.19
C LYS A 219 32.43 11.93 3.68
N ASN A 220 33.07 10.85 3.24
CA ASN A 220 33.45 10.55 1.87
C ASN A 220 33.74 9.04 1.73
N LYS A 221 34.01 8.59 0.50
CA LYS A 221 34.27 7.18 0.18
C LYS A 221 35.52 6.64 0.87
N GLU A 222 36.55 7.47 1.04
CA GLU A 222 37.81 7.05 1.67
C GLU A 222 37.63 6.71 3.17
N ALA A 223 36.67 7.36 3.84
CA ALA A 223 36.38 7.12 5.26
C ALA A 223 35.50 5.89 5.53
N GLU A 224 35.08 5.16 4.49
CA GLU A 224 34.16 4.02 4.60
C GLU A 224 34.67 2.88 5.49
N HIS A 225 35.99 2.64 5.50
CA HIS A 225 36.60 1.60 6.34
C HIS A 225 36.82 2.05 7.79
N GLY A 226 36.52 3.32 8.09
CA GLY A 226 36.59 3.89 9.43
C GLY A 226 35.28 3.77 10.21
N GLU A 227 35.16 4.55 11.28
CA GLU A 227 33.93 4.64 12.06
C GLU A 227 32.87 5.48 11.30
N PRO A 228 31.65 4.97 11.11
CA PRO A 228 30.60 5.73 10.46
C PRO A 228 30.19 6.93 11.31
N ILE A 229 29.83 8.04 10.66
CA ILE A 229 29.31 9.23 11.36
C ILE A 229 28.06 8.85 12.16
N GLU A 230 27.22 8.01 11.58
CA GLU A 230 26.08 7.40 12.26
C GLU A 230 25.68 6.11 11.53
N LYS A 231 25.17 5.15 12.30
CA LYS A 231 24.54 3.93 11.79
C LYS A 231 23.06 3.94 12.17
N LEU A 232 22.21 3.92 11.15
CA LEU A 232 20.77 4.00 11.25
C LEU A 232 20.19 2.59 11.04
N ASN A 233 19.53 2.03 12.06
CA ASN A 233 18.77 0.80 11.88
C ASN A 233 17.40 1.15 11.30
N LEU A 234 17.07 0.59 10.14
CA LEU A 234 15.82 0.90 9.45
C LEU A 234 14.68 -0.05 9.81
N ARG A 235 14.89 -1.09 10.63
CA ARG A 235 13.80 -1.97 11.04
C ARG A 235 12.67 -1.18 11.72
N GLY A 236 11.45 -1.33 11.22
CA GLY A 236 10.28 -0.61 11.72
C GLY A 236 10.27 0.89 11.39
N CYS A 237 11.16 1.40 10.55
CA CYS A 237 11.10 2.78 10.08
C CYS A 237 9.94 2.98 9.10
N GLU A 238 9.42 4.20 9.02
CA GLU A 238 8.47 4.57 7.97
C GLU A 238 9.19 5.35 6.89
N ILE A 239 8.80 5.03 5.66
CA ILE A 239 9.44 5.52 4.46
C ILE A 239 8.37 6.24 3.68
N VAL A 240 8.53 7.54 3.56
CA VAL A 240 7.63 8.40 2.81
C VAL A 240 8.37 8.85 1.55
N PRO A 241 7.86 8.51 0.36
CA PRO A 241 8.44 9.01 -0.87
C PRO A 241 8.22 10.53 -0.97
N ASP A 242 9.27 11.27 -1.32
CA ASP A 242 9.23 12.71 -1.58
C ASP A 242 9.75 12.98 -3.00
N VAL A 243 8.97 12.53 -3.97
CA VAL A 243 9.35 12.51 -5.39
C VAL A 243 8.55 13.50 -6.21
N SER A 244 9.26 14.30 -7.01
CA SER A 244 8.71 15.06 -8.13
C SER A 244 9.64 14.84 -9.32
N VAL A 245 9.15 14.10 -10.31
CA VAL A 245 9.94 13.76 -11.51
C VAL A 245 10.17 15.01 -12.36
N SER A 246 9.13 15.82 -12.55
CA SER A 246 9.18 17.14 -13.21
C SER A 246 10.20 18.08 -12.56
N GLY A 247 10.25 18.10 -11.23
CA GLY A 247 11.20 18.91 -10.46
C GLY A 247 12.58 18.29 -10.24
N LYS A 248 12.87 17.11 -10.82
CA LYS A 248 14.08 16.30 -10.58
C LYS A 248 14.39 16.17 -9.08
N LYS A 249 13.35 15.92 -8.30
CA LYS A 249 13.40 15.75 -6.85
C LYS A 249 13.14 14.28 -6.54
N TYR A 250 14.18 13.59 -6.07
CA TYR A 250 14.11 12.17 -5.69
C TYR A 250 14.45 12.03 -4.21
N GLY A 251 13.51 12.39 -3.35
CA GLY A 251 13.65 12.38 -1.91
C GLY A 251 13.07 11.11 -1.28
N ILE A 252 13.74 10.60 -0.25
CA ILE A 252 13.25 9.51 0.61
C ILE A 252 13.25 10.07 2.03
N LYS A 253 12.06 10.19 2.63
CA LYS A 253 11.91 10.61 4.01
C LYS A 253 11.81 9.38 4.91
N LEU A 254 12.79 9.24 5.79
CA LEU A 254 12.91 8.17 6.77
C LEU A 254 12.48 8.68 8.15
N LEU A 255 11.48 8.04 8.73
CA LEU A 255 11.01 8.28 10.10
C LEU A 255 11.43 7.09 10.96
N ILE A 256 12.61 7.22 11.58
CA ILE A 256 13.25 6.14 12.33
C ILE A 256 12.82 6.22 13.81
N PRO A 257 12.27 5.15 14.39
CA PRO A 257 11.88 5.15 15.79
C PRO A 257 13.11 5.25 16.69
N VAL A 258 13.08 6.20 17.63
CA VAL A 258 14.08 6.36 18.70
C VAL A 258 13.37 6.43 20.05
N ALA A 259 14.13 6.35 21.14
CA ALA A 259 13.59 6.29 22.50
C ALA A 259 12.63 7.44 22.85
N ASP A 260 12.87 8.63 22.29
CA ASP A 260 12.14 9.87 22.59
C ASP A 260 11.39 10.41 21.36
N GLY A 261 10.80 9.52 20.55
CA GLY A 261 9.96 9.86 19.40
C GLY A 261 10.50 9.34 18.07
N MET A 262 10.45 10.17 17.02
CA MET A 262 10.91 9.82 15.67
C MET A 262 12.10 10.69 15.26
N ASN A 263 13.17 10.04 14.81
CA ASN A 263 14.27 10.72 14.14
C ASN A 263 13.94 10.83 12.65
N GLU A 264 13.65 12.06 12.21
CA GLU A 264 13.30 12.37 10.83
C GLU A 264 14.55 12.70 10.00
N ILE A 265 14.77 11.89 8.98
CA ILE A 265 15.92 11.99 8.08
C ILE A 265 15.42 12.06 6.65
N HIS A 266 15.90 13.02 5.88
CA HIS A 266 15.61 13.12 4.45
C HIS A 266 16.86 12.78 3.66
N LEU A 267 16.78 11.71 2.88
CA LEU A 267 17.77 11.37 1.87
C LEU A 267 17.32 11.93 0.53
N ARG A 268 18.25 12.40 -0.28
CA ARG A 268 18.00 12.86 -1.63
C ARG A 268 18.99 12.22 -2.59
N CYS A 269 18.43 11.51 -3.56
CA CYS A 269 19.12 10.84 -4.64
C CYS A 269 19.31 11.81 -5.82
N ASN A 270 20.21 11.45 -6.74
CA ASN A 270 20.54 12.28 -7.90
C ASN A 270 19.66 11.96 -9.12
N ASP A 271 19.28 10.70 -9.30
CA ASP A 271 18.55 10.19 -10.46
C ASP A 271 17.52 9.11 -10.08
N GLU A 272 16.71 8.71 -11.07
CA GLU A 272 15.60 7.75 -10.92
C GLU A 272 16.10 6.34 -10.54
N GLU A 273 17.22 5.89 -11.10
CA GLU A 273 17.80 4.56 -10.85
C GLU A 273 18.37 4.44 -9.45
N GLN A 274 19.13 5.45 -9.01
CA GLN A 274 19.63 5.54 -7.65
C GLN A 274 18.45 5.60 -6.67
N TYR A 275 17.43 6.43 -6.94
CA TYR A 275 16.26 6.49 -6.07
C TYR A 275 15.54 5.14 -5.96
N ALA A 276 15.31 4.44 -7.07
CA ALA A 276 14.60 3.16 -7.05
C ALA A 276 15.35 2.10 -6.24
N ARG A 277 16.67 1.98 -6.43
CA ARG A 277 17.53 1.06 -5.65
C ARG A 277 17.48 1.35 -4.15
N TRP A 278 17.59 2.62 -3.77
CA TRP A 278 17.61 3.05 -2.36
C TRP A 278 16.23 2.97 -1.71
N MET A 279 15.17 3.35 -2.42
CA MET A 279 13.79 3.28 -1.94
C MET A 279 13.37 1.83 -1.70
N ALA A 280 13.63 0.92 -2.64
CA ALA A 280 13.36 -0.51 -2.48
C ALA A 280 14.14 -1.09 -1.29
N ALA A 281 15.43 -0.76 -1.16
CA ALA A 281 16.26 -1.26 -0.06
C ALA A 281 15.73 -0.80 1.30
N CYS A 282 15.37 0.48 1.42
CA CYS A 282 14.74 1.01 2.63
C CYS A 282 13.42 0.28 2.89
N ALA A 283 12.56 0.13 1.87
CA ALA A 283 11.22 -0.47 1.99
C ALA A 283 11.26 -1.94 2.44
N LEU A 284 12.29 -2.69 2.05
CA LEU A 284 12.52 -4.04 2.57
C LEU A 284 13.05 -4.01 4.01
N ALA A 285 14.04 -3.15 4.30
CA ALA A 285 14.62 -3.07 5.62
C ALA A 285 13.63 -2.60 6.70
N SER A 286 12.66 -1.76 6.36
CA SER A 286 11.57 -1.39 7.27
C SER A 286 10.72 -2.58 7.71
N LYS A 287 10.56 -3.57 6.81
CA LYS A 287 9.89 -4.85 7.06
C LYS A 287 10.83 -5.92 7.65
N GLY A 288 12.09 -5.57 7.96
CA GLY A 288 13.09 -6.50 8.49
C GLY A 288 13.75 -7.40 7.45
N LYS A 289 13.46 -7.21 6.16
CA LYS A 289 14.05 -7.95 5.03
C LYS A 289 15.32 -7.27 4.54
N THR A 290 16.21 -8.02 3.89
CA THR A 290 17.48 -7.51 3.34
C THR A 290 17.41 -7.41 1.82
N MET A 291 18.42 -6.79 1.18
CA MET A 291 18.53 -6.77 -0.29
C MET A 291 18.84 -8.15 -0.90
N ALA A 292 19.12 -9.16 -0.08
CA ALA A 292 19.24 -10.56 -0.53
C ALA A 292 17.88 -11.24 -0.72
N ASP A 293 16.77 -10.62 -0.27
CA ASP A 293 15.42 -11.13 -0.50
C ASP A 293 15.10 -11.09 -2.00
N SER A 294 14.49 -12.17 -2.52
CA SER A 294 14.17 -12.33 -3.95
C SER A 294 13.27 -11.22 -4.49
N SER A 295 12.49 -10.54 -3.62
CA SER A 295 11.63 -9.43 -4.01
C SER A 295 12.37 -8.12 -4.30
N TYR A 296 13.65 -7.98 -3.93
CA TYR A 296 14.39 -6.72 -4.09
C TYR A 296 14.44 -6.23 -5.54
N GLN A 297 14.86 -7.09 -6.47
CA GLN A 297 14.98 -6.69 -7.88
C GLN A 297 13.62 -6.37 -8.50
N SER A 298 12.58 -7.13 -8.18
CA SER A 298 11.22 -6.84 -8.63
C SER A 298 10.70 -5.50 -8.10
N GLU A 299 11.02 -5.15 -6.84
CA GLU A 299 10.61 -3.89 -6.23
C GLU A 299 11.31 -2.70 -6.90
N VAL A 300 12.62 -2.81 -7.18
CA VAL A 300 13.38 -1.79 -7.93
C VAL A 300 12.75 -1.56 -9.30
N HIS A 301 12.44 -2.63 -10.03
CA HIS A 301 11.78 -2.55 -11.34
C HIS A 301 10.40 -1.88 -11.25
N ASN A 302 9.61 -2.25 -10.24
CA ASN A 302 8.28 -1.67 -10.01
C ASN A 302 8.34 -0.15 -9.76
N ILE A 303 9.28 0.30 -8.93
CA ILE A 303 9.48 1.72 -8.64
C ILE A 303 9.94 2.47 -9.90
N LEU A 304 10.90 1.92 -10.66
CA LEU A 304 11.36 2.53 -11.91
C LEU A 304 10.22 2.68 -12.93
N SER A 305 9.37 1.67 -13.09
CA SER A 305 8.20 1.74 -13.96
C SER A 305 7.25 2.86 -13.52
N LEU A 306 6.97 2.98 -12.22
CA LEU A 306 6.13 4.04 -11.67
C LEU A 306 6.70 5.44 -11.94
N LEU A 307 8.03 5.61 -11.82
CA LEU A 307 8.70 6.88 -12.13
C LEU A 307 8.64 7.23 -13.62
N LYS A 308 8.87 6.25 -14.51
CA LYS A 308 8.72 6.43 -15.96
C LYS A 308 7.30 6.87 -16.33
N MET A 309 6.30 6.30 -15.67
CA MET A 309 4.90 6.70 -15.83
C MET A 309 4.68 8.15 -15.38
N LYS A 310 5.29 8.59 -14.26
CA LYS A 310 5.23 9.98 -13.76
C LYS A 310 6.04 10.98 -14.60
N SER A 311 7.14 10.56 -15.24
CA SER A 311 8.06 11.42 -16.01
C SER A 311 7.45 11.93 -17.31
N ARG A 312 6.76 11.05 -18.03
CA ARG A 312 6.23 11.34 -19.36
C ARG A 312 4.98 12.20 -19.36
N THR A 313 4.29 12.33 -18.22
CA THR A 313 3.17 13.26 -17.99
C THR A 313 3.60 14.72 -17.82
N ALA A 314 4.91 15.00 -17.72
CA ALA A 314 5.45 16.35 -17.49
C ALA A 314 6.06 17.00 -18.74
N ALA A 315 6.17 16.28 -19.87
CA ALA A 315 6.74 16.80 -21.11
C ALA A 315 5.60 17.31 -22.02
N PRO A 316 5.51 18.62 -22.33
CA PRO A 316 4.55 19.11 -23.32
C PRO A 316 4.99 18.61 -24.70
N GLN A 317 4.34 17.57 -25.21
CA GLN A 317 4.43 17.19 -26.61
C GLN A 317 3.20 17.69 -27.37
N GLU A 318 3.42 18.19 -28.58
CA GLU A 318 2.36 18.62 -29.49
C GLU A 318 1.42 17.44 -29.78
N VAL A 319 0.15 17.65 -29.43
CA VAL A 319 -0.92 16.67 -29.54
C VAL A 319 -1.20 16.42 -31.01
N SER A 320 -0.82 15.23 -31.50
CA SER A 320 -1.40 14.69 -32.74
C SER A 320 -2.77 14.10 -32.44
N ASP A 321 -3.69 14.28 -33.39
CA ASP A 321 -5.14 14.15 -33.34
C ASP A 321 -5.76 13.51 -32.08
N VAL A 322 -6.54 14.34 -31.37
CA VAL A 322 -7.49 13.92 -30.33
C VAL A 322 -8.60 13.11 -31.01
N GLU A 323 -8.33 11.85 -31.33
CA GLU A 323 -9.41 10.87 -31.52
C GLU A 323 -10.19 10.81 -30.20
N SER A 324 -11.48 11.10 -30.33
CA SER A 324 -12.39 11.41 -29.24
C SER A 324 -12.39 10.34 -28.17
N MET A 325 -12.09 10.72 -26.93
CA MET A 325 -12.34 9.85 -25.78
C MET A 325 -13.82 9.45 -25.79
N ASP A 326 -14.10 8.15 -25.87
CA ASP A 326 -15.47 7.61 -26.03
C ASP A 326 -16.36 7.84 -24.80
N VAL A 327 -15.75 8.12 -23.66
CA VAL A 327 -16.39 8.31 -22.35
C VAL A 327 -16.08 9.71 -21.81
N LYS A 328 -17.04 10.30 -21.10
CA LYS A 328 -16.86 11.60 -20.44
C LYS A 328 -15.68 11.58 -19.45
N PRO A 329 -14.73 12.54 -19.52
CA PRO A 329 -13.58 12.58 -18.60
C PRO A 329 -13.96 12.75 -17.14
N GLU A 330 -15.11 13.35 -16.87
CA GLU A 330 -15.62 13.60 -15.52
C GLU A 330 -16.00 12.30 -14.79
N CYS A 331 -16.12 11.16 -15.49
CA CYS A 331 -16.40 9.86 -14.88
C CYS A 331 -15.19 9.25 -14.16
N PHE A 332 -13.97 9.73 -14.46
CA PHE A 332 -12.71 9.13 -13.99
C PHE A 332 -12.00 9.94 -12.91
N ILE A 333 -12.59 11.08 -12.52
CA ILE A 333 -11.97 12.07 -11.65
C ILE A 333 -12.98 12.51 -10.58
N SER A 334 -12.49 12.92 -9.42
CA SER A 334 -13.36 13.39 -8.33
C SER A 334 -14.20 14.61 -8.74
N PRO A 335 -15.38 14.83 -8.14
CA PRO A 335 -16.23 15.98 -8.45
C PRO A 335 -15.56 17.34 -8.19
N ARG A 336 -14.58 17.41 -7.29
CA ARG A 336 -13.81 18.63 -7.01
C ARG A 336 -12.91 19.00 -8.19
N TYR A 337 -12.15 18.05 -8.72
CA TYR A 337 -11.30 18.25 -9.88
C TYR A 337 -12.13 18.44 -11.16
N ALA A 338 -13.25 17.72 -11.30
CA ALA A 338 -14.17 17.90 -12.43
C ALA A 338 -14.72 19.34 -12.53
N LYS A 339 -14.93 20.03 -11.40
CA LYS A 339 -15.34 21.46 -11.38
C LYS A 339 -14.19 22.43 -11.68
N LYS A 340 -12.93 22.05 -11.42
CA LYS A 340 -11.75 22.91 -11.58
C LYS A 340 -11.32 23.07 -13.03
N TYR A 341 -11.54 22.06 -13.87
CA TYR A 341 -11.06 22.03 -15.26
C TYR A 341 -12.21 21.95 -16.27
N LYS A 342 -11.98 22.44 -17.48
CA LYS A 342 -12.91 22.23 -18.59
C LYS A 342 -12.80 20.79 -19.11
N SER A 343 -13.91 20.22 -19.56
CA SER A 343 -13.99 18.84 -20.09
C SER A 343 -12.88 18.51 -21.10
N LYS A 344 -12.66 19.37 -22.11
CA LYS A 344 -11.60 19.18 -23.11
C LYS A 344 -10.19 19.13 -22.51
N GLN A 345 -9.93 19.92 -21.47
CA GLN A 345 -8.64 19.94 -20.78
C GLN A 345 -8.44 18.68 -19.94
N LEU A 346 -9.49 18.18 -19.29
CA LEU A 346 -9.47 16.91 -18.58
C LEU A 346 -9.16 15.76 -19.54
N ALA A 347 -9.88 15.67 -20.65
CA ALA A 347 -9.67 14.64 -21.66
C ALA A 347 -8.22 14.64 -22.18
N ALA A 348 -7.67 15.82 -22.52
CA ALA A 348 -6.29 15.93 -23.00
C ALA A 348 -5.27 15.39 -21.97
N ARG A 349 -5.40 15.76 -20.70
CA ARG A 349 -4.49 15.29 -19.64
C ARG A 349 -4.64 13.81 -19.32
N ILE A 350 -5.86 13.29 -19.36
CA ILE A 350 -6.10 11.84 -19.19
C ILE A 350 -5.45 11.06 -20.33
N LEU A 351 -5.63 11.50 -21.58
CA LEU A 351 -5.06 10.83 -22.76
C LEU A 351 -3.52 10.92 -22.79
N GLU A 352 -2.94 12.03 -22.37
CA GLU A 352 -1.49 12.19 -22.21
C GLU A 352 -0.92 11.17 -21.21
N ALA A 353 -1.56 11.03 -20.05
CA ALA A 353 -1.18 10.02 -19.07
C ALA A 353 -1.46 8.58 -19.56
N HIS A 354 -2.54 8.37 -20.32
CA HIS A 354 -2.93 7.07 -20.88
C HIS A 354 -1.91 6.53 -21.89
N HIS A 355 -1.31 7.41 -22.70
CA HIS A 355 -0.29 7.03 -23.68
C HIS A 355 0.88 6.26 -23.03
N ASN A 356 1.21 6.60 -21.78
CA ASN A 356 2.31 5.95 -21.05
C ASN A 356 2.01 4.53 -20.58
N ILE A 357 0.73 4.12 -20.59
CA ILE A 357 0.26 2.83 -20.06
C ILE A 357 -0.57 2.03 -21.05
N ILE A 358 -0.67 2.47 -22.30
CA ILE A 358 -1.50 1.80 -23.32
C ILE A 358 -1.12 0.34 -23.59
N HIS A 359 0.13 -0.04 -23.29
CA HIS A 359 0.68 -1.37 -23.49
C HIS A 359 0.47 -2.30 -22.28
N LEU A 360 -0.05 -1.80 -21.16
CA LEU A 360 -0.23 -2.62 -19.97
C LEU A 360 -1.37 -3.64 -20.15
N PRO A 361 -1.20 -4.90 -19.76
CA PRO A 361 -2.32 -5.84 -19.64
C PRO A 361 -3.34 -5.39 -18.61
N LEU A 362 -4.59 -5.86 -18.74
CA LEU A 362 -5.70 -5.49 -17.84
C LEU A 362 -5.37 -5.73 -16.36
N MET A 363 -4.81 -6.89 -16.03
CA MET A 363 -4.48 -7.23 -14.65
C MET A 363 -3.35 -6.37 -14.09
N GLU A 364 -2.31 -6.13 -14.91
CA GLU A 364 -1.19 -5.27 -14.54
C GLU A 364 -1.66 -3.82 -14.32
N ALA A 365 -2.58 -3.30 -15.15
CA ALA A 365 -3.16 -1.98 -14.95
C ALA A 365 -3.91 -1.87 -13.59
N LYS A 366 -4.66 -2.90 -13.19
CA LYS A 366 -5.32 -2.97 -11.86
C LYS A 366 -4.28 -2.98 -10.73
N LEU A 367 -3.23 -3.78 -10.86
CA LEU A 367 -2.14 -3.85 -9.87
C LEU A 367 -1.39 -2.52 -9.76
N ARG A 368 -1.11 -1.84 -10.88
CA ARG A 368 -0.49 -0.51 -10.90
C ARG A 368 -1.36 0.54 -10.22
N PHE A 369 -2.68 0.46 -10.39
CA PHE A 369 -3.61 1.32 -9.66
C PHE A 369 -3.49 1.10 -8.14
N ILE A 370 -3.49 -0.15 -7.70
CA ILE A 370 -3.35 -0.51 -6.28
C ILE A 370 -1.99 -0.06 -5.73
N GLN A 371 -0.89 -0.27 -6.47
CA GLN A 371 0.45 0.17 -6.08
C GLN A 371 0.55 1.69 -5.95
N ALA A 372 -0.01 2.44 -6.91
CA ALA A 372 -0.06 3.90 -6.85
C ALA A 372 -0.88 4.36 -5.62
N TRP A 373 -2.00 3.70 -5.34
CA TRP A 373 -2.82 3.95 -4.14
C TRP A 373 -2.06 3.64 -2.83
N GLN A 374 -1.30 2.55 -2.78
CA GLN A 374 -0.43 2.19 -1.66
C GLN A 374 0.69 3.19 -1.40
N SER A 375 1.11 3.92 -2.43
CA SER A 375 2.17 4.94 -2.32
C SER A 375 1.69 6.27 -1.73
N LEU A 376 0.37 6.45 -1.54
CA LEU A 376 -0.19 7.67 -0.99
C LEU A 376 0.14 7.82 0.50
N PRO A 377 0.41 9.05 1.00
CA PRO A 377 0.84 9.25 2.40
C PRO A 377 -0.16 8.77 3.46
N GLU A 378 -1.46 8.88 3.20
CA GLU A 378 -2.52 8.47 4.13
C GLU A 378 -2.95 7.01 3.94
N PHE A 379 -2.28 6.26 3.07
CA PHE A 379 -2.65 4.88 2.78
C PHE A 379 -2.64 4.00 4.04
N GLY A 380 -3.74 3.27 4.25
CA GLY A 380 -3.87 2.33 5.35
C GLY A 380 -3.96 2.96 6.73
N LEU A 381 -4.41 4.22 6.84
CA LEU A 381 -4.77 4.84 8.12
C LEU A 381 -6.27 4.71 8.38
N SER A 382 -6.61 4.08 9.51
CA SER A 382 -7.97 4.05 10.06
C SER A 382 -8.06 4.98 11.27
N TYR A 383 -8.94 5.98 11.22
CA TYR A 383 -9.07 6.99 12.26
C TYR A 383 -10.15 6.61 13.30
N TYR A 384 -9.91 6.97 14.55
CA TYR A 384 -10.86 6.87 15.66
C TYR A 384 -10.76 8.13 16.54
N VAL A 385 -11.88 8.68 16.99
CA VAL A 385 -11.87 9.76 17.98
C VAL A 385 -11.62 9.13 19.34
N VAL A 386 -10.59 9.60 20.05
CA VAL A 386 -10.19 9.07 21.35
C VAL A 386 -9.91 10.18 22.36
N ARG A 387 -10.04 9.84 23.64
CA ARG A 387 -9.56 10.69 24.74
C ARG A 387 -8.46 9.98 25.50
N PHE A 388 -7.24 10.51 25.40
CA PHE A 388 -6.09 9.99 26.14
C PHE A 388 -6.24 10.27 27.65
N LYS A 389 -5.78 9.32 28.47
CA LYS A 389 -5.78 9.45 29.93
C LYS A 389 -4.99 10.69 30.35
N GLY A 390 -5.60 11.55 31.16
CA GLY A 390 -5.02 12.82 31.60
C GLY A 390 -5.21 13.98 30.61
N SER A 391 -5.71 13.74 29.40
CA SER A 391 -6.11 14.79 28.45
C SER A 391 -7.56 15.19 28.66
N LYS A 392 -7.84 16.50 28.57
CA LYS A 392 -9.21 17.03 28.46
C LYS A 392 -9.65 17.22 27.01
N LYS A 393 -8.70 17.17 26.07
CA LYS A 393 -8.94 17.33 24.63
C LYS A 393 -9.14 15.97 23.97
N ASP A 394 -10.08 15.94 23.03
CA ASP A 394 -10.30 14.80 22.13
C ASP A 394 -9.36 14.89 20.94
N ASP A 395 -8.63 13.81 20.71
CA ASP A 395 -7.66 13.66 19.64
C ASP A 395 -8.08 12.52 18.72
N LEU A 396 -7.42 12.42 17.57
CA LEU A 396 -7.60 11.30 16.66
C LEU A 396 -6.51 10.25 16.91
N LEU A 397 -6.91 8.99 16.93
CA LEU A 397 -6.02 7.83 16.86
C LEU A 397 -6.06 7.30 15.43
N GLY A 398 -4.97 7.46 14.69
CA GLY A 398 -4.72 6.76 13.43
C GLY A 398 -4.11 5.39 13.70
N ILE A 399 -4.72 4.34 13.16
CA ILE A 399 -4.21 2.96 13.22
C ILE A 399 -3.76 2.56 11.83
N SER A 400 -2.52 2.09 11.70
CA SER A 400 -1.96 1.53 10.48
C SER A 400 -1.36 0.16 10.75
N TYR A 401 -0.93 -0.54 9.70
CA TYR A 401 -0.43 -1.91 9.79
C TYR A 401 0.78 -2.10 10.71
N ASN A 402 1.56 -1.04 10.97
CA ASN A 402 2.78 -1.10 11.77
C ASN A 402 2.84 -0.10 12.93
N ARG A 403 1.82 0.76 13.10
CA ARG A 403 1.88 1.88 14.04
C ARG A 403 0.53 2.42 14.45
N LEU A 404 0.55 3.11 15.58
CA LEU A 404 -0.50 3.98 16.11
C LEU A 404 -0.01 5.43 16.06
N ILE A 405 -0.87 6.36 15.66
CA ILE A 405 -0.54 7.78 15.55
C ILE A 405 -1.58 8.58 16.33
N ARG A 406 -1.14 9.43 17.27
CA ARG A 406 -1.99 10.46 17.85
C ARG A 406 -1.93 11.70 16.97
N ILE A 407 -3.08 12.18 16.55
CA ILE A 407 -3.24 13.28 15.60
C ILE A 407 -4.09 14.37 16.26
N ASP A 408 -3.70 15.62 16.07
CA ASP A 408 -4.46 16.76 16.58
C ASP A 408 -5.77 16.90 15.79
N THR A 409 -6.92 16.87 16.48
CA THR A 409 -8.23 16.98 15.82
C THR A 409 -8.43 18.31 15.10
N ALA A 410 -7.79 19.39 15.54
CA ALA A 410 -7.97 20.73 14.98
C ALA A 410 -7.07 20.99 13.77
N THR A 411 -5.81 20.53 13.81
CA THR A 411 -4.87 20.77 12.70
C THR A 411 -4.74 19.60 11.73
N GLY A 412 -5.05 18.37 12.17
CA GLY A 412 -4.81 17.15 11.40
C GLY A 412 -3.36 16.68 11.45
N ASP A 413 -2.48 17.35 12.21
CA ASP A 413 -1.07 17.02 12.27
C ASP A 413 -0.77 15.86 13.24
N PRO A 414 0.21 15.00 12.92
CA PRO A 414 0.66 13.96 13.83
C PRO A 414 1.39 14.57 15.04
N ILE A 415 0.91 14.26 16.25
CA ILE A 415 1.50 14.67 17.54
C ILE A 415 2.53 13.64 18.00
N THR A 416 2.17 12.36 17.99
CA THR A 416 3.00 11.27 18.51
C THR A 416 2.74 9.99 17.73
N THR A 417 3.76 9.14 17.58
CA THR A 417 3.65 7.87 16.86
C THR A 417 4.27 6.76 17.68
N TRP A 418 3.54 5.66 17.83
CA TRP A 418 3.96 4.45 18.52
C TRP A 418 4.01 3.28 17.53
N ARG A 419 5.08 2.48 17.58
CA ARG A 419 5.28 1.34 16.66
C ARG A 419 4.83 0.04 17.30
N TYR A 420 4.24 -0.85 16.50
CA TYR A 420 3.90 -2.20 16.96
C TYR A 420 5.14 -3.04 17.30
N SER A 421 6.28 -2.78 16.65
CA SER A 421 7.56 -3.46 16.98
C SER A 421 8.01 -3.27 18.42
N ASN A 422 7.58 -2.18 19.05
CA ASN A 422 7.94 -1.84 20.42
C ASN A 422 6.79 -2.16 21.38
N MET A 423 5.67 -2.69 20.91
CA MET A 423 4.52 -3.03 21.73
C MET A 423 4.79 -4.33 22.46
N LYS A 424 4.64 -4.34 23.78
CA LYS A 424 4.77 -5.55 24.60
C LYS A 424 3.44 -6.25 24.77
N GLN A 425 2.42 -5.48 25.13
CA GLN A 425 1.07 -5.97 25.39
C GLN A 425 0.07 -4.82 25.32
N TRP A 426 -1.20 -5.17 25.12
CA TRP A 426 -2.31 -4.26 25.33
C TRP A 426 -3.41 -4.96 26.11
N ASN A 427 -4.16 -4.18 26.87
CA ASN A 427 -5.30 -4.64 27.64
C ASN A 427 -6.47 -3.68 27.44
N VAL A 428 -7.68 -4.22 27.53
CA VAL A 428 -8.91 -3.42 27.50
C VAL A 428 -9.60 -3.56 28.84
N ASN A 429 -9.82 -2.43 29.52
CA ASN A 429 -10.71 -2.38 30.64
C ASN A 429 -12.12 -2.06 30.13
N TRP A 430 -12.99 -3.08 30.12
CA TRP A 430 -14.35 -2.99 29.61
C TRP A 430 -15.27 -2.12 30.48
N GLU A 431 -15.04 -2.07 31.80
CA GLU A 431 -15.86 -1.28 32.74
C GLU A 431 -15.74 0.22 32.46
N ILE A 432 -14.51 0.71 32.26
CA ILE A 432 -14.24 2.12 31.97
C ILE A 432 -14.06 2.39 30.47
N ARG A 433 -14.26 1.37 29.61
CA ARG A 433 -14.08 1.43 28.15
C ARG A 433 -12.75 2.09 27.76
N GLN A 434 -11.66 1.56 28.30
CA GLN A 434 -10.32 2.11 28.09
C GLN A 434 -9.38 1.04 27.55
N VAL A 435 -8.67 1.37 26.48
CA VAL A 435 -7.55 0.57 25.97
C VAL A 435 -6.27 1.11 26.59
N ALA A 436 -5.45 0.22 27.17
CA ALA A 436 -4.14 0.51 27.69
C ALA A 436 -3.08 -0.31 26.93
N ILE A 437 -2.00 0.33 26.50
CA ILE A 437 -0.96 -0.28 25.68
C ILE A 437 0.38 0.01 26.33
N GLU A 438 1.17 -1.04 26.53
CA GLU A 438 2.53 -0.97 27.04
C GLU A 438 3.52 -1.19 25.92
N PHE A 439 4.49 -0.29 25.84
CA PHE A 439 5.60 -0.36 24.91
C PHE A 439 6.92 -0.58 25.66
N ASP A 440 7.99 -0.80 24.90
CA ASP A 440 9.35 -0.76 25.41
C ASP A 440 9.70 0.55 26.10
N GLN A 441 10.76 0.51 26.90
CA GLN A 441 11.31 1.67 27.60
C GLN A 441 10.34 2.34 28.59
N ASN A 442 9.43 1.54 29.17
CA ASN A 442 8.43 1.97 30.16
C ASN A 442 7.46 3.05 29.63
N VAL A 443 7.26 3.11 28.31
CA VAL A 443 6.23 3.95 27.71
C VAL A 443 4.89 3.23 27.77
N SER A 444 3.92 3.81 28.45
CA SER A 444 2.54 3.29 28.48
C SER A 444 1.55 4.37 28.05
N ILE A 445 0.58 4.01 27.22
CA ILE A 445 -0.52 4.89 26.85
C ILE A 445 -1.84 4.26 27.27
N ALA A 446 -2.82 5.10 27.58
CA ALA A 446 -4.19 4.67 27.80
C ALA A 446 -5.15 5.68 27.22
N PHE A 447 -6.23 5.22 26.57
CA PHE A 447 -7.22 6.07 25.95
C PHE A 447 -8.61 5.40 25.93
N ALA A 448 -9.65 6.21 25.99
CA ALA A 448 -11.03 5.77 25.76
C ALA A 448 -11.44 6.09 24.32
N CYS A 449 -12.06 5.13 23.62
CA CYS A 449 -12.59 5.36 22.29
C CYS A 449 -13.96 6.04 22.38
N LEU A 450 -14.12 7.13 21.63
CA LEU A 450 -15.34 7.96 21.62
C LEU A 450 -16.16 7.77 20.35
N SER A 451 -15.51 7.49 19.20
CA SER A 451 -16.23 7.29 17.94
C SER A 451 -16.69 5.85 17.71
N ALA A 452 -16.11 4.86 18.38
CA ALA A 452 -16.42 3.45 18.21
C ALA A 452 -16.37 2.70 19.55
N ASN A 453 -16.87 1.46 19.58
CA ASN A 453 -16.62 0.56 20.70
C ASN A 453 -15.11 0.28 20.80
N CYS A 454 -14.55 0.27 22.01
CA CYS A 454 -13.14 -0.05 22.25
C CYS A 454 -12.75 -1.44 21.71
N LYS A 455 -13.73 -2.34 21.60
CA LYS A 455 -13.59 -3.64 20.95
C LYS A 455 -13.09 -3.55 19.50
N VAL A 456 -13.58 -2.58 18.74
CA VAL A 456 -13.17 -2.36 17.34
C VAL A 456 -11.69 -1.99 17.27
N VAL A 457 -11.24 -1.06 18.12
CA VAL A 457 -9.83 -0.65 18.18
C VAL A 457 -8.93 -1.80 18.65
N HIS A 458 -9.38 -2.57 19.64
CA HIS A 458 -8.71 -3.78 20.11
C HIS A 458 -8.52 -4.80 19.00
N GLU A 459 -9.58 -5.10 18.24
CA GLU A 459 -9.52 -6.01 17.09
C GLU A 459 -8.63 -5.48 15.96
N TYR A 460 -8.59 -4.17 15.74
CA TYR A 460 -7.68 -3.57 14.76
C TYR A 460 -6.21 -3.80 15.12
N ILE A 461 -5.85 -3.60 16.39
CA ILE A 461 -4.49 -3.84 16.88
C ILE A 461 -4.15 -5.33 16.79
N GLY A 462 -5.00 -6.20 17.35
CA GLY A 462 -4.79 -7.64 17.33
C GLY A 462 -4.74 -8.22 15.92
N GLY A 463 -5.60 -7.73 15.03
CA GLY A 463 -5.66 -8.14 13.63
C GLY A 463 -4.41 -7.74 12.86
N TYR A 464 -3.92 -6.50 12.98
CA TYR A 464 -2.65 -6.13 12.31
C TYR A 464 -1.46 -6.91 12.85
N ILE A 465 -1.40 -7.17 14.16
CA ILE A 465 -0.37 -8.04 14.74
C ILE A 465 -0.47 -9.44 14.15
N PHE A 466 -1.66 -10.03 14.12
CA PHE A 466 -1.89 -11.33 13.49
C PHE A 466 -1.42 -11.36 12.04
N LEU A 467 -1.80 -10.37 11.23
CA LEU A 467 -1.41 -10.31 9.82
C LEU A 467 0.11 -10.22 9.63
N SER A 468 0.82 -9.56 10.55
CA SER A 468 2.28 -9.47 10.54
C SER A 468 3.01 -10.78 10.88
N THR A 469 2.31 -11.74 11.49
CA THR A 469 2.88 -13.08 11.79
C THR A 469 2.86 -14.02 10.58
N ARG A 470 2.12 -13.66 9.51
CA ARG A 470 2.06 -14.45 8.29
C ARG A 470 3.40 -14.41 7.56
N SER A 471 3.92 -15.57 7.19
CA SER A 471 5.14 -15.71 6.39
C SER A 471 4.87 -16.60 5.18
N LYS A 472 5.68 -16.47 4.13
CA LYS A 472 5.57 -17.31 2.92
C LYS A 472 6.04 -18.75 3.17
N ASP A 473 6.87 -18.96 4.19
CA ASP A 473 7.54 -20.23 4.47
C ASP A 473 6.78 -21.12 5.48
N GLN A 474 5.78 -20.58 6.18
CA GLN A 474 4.94 -21.32 7.12
C GLN A 474 3.61 -21.68 6.44
N ASN A 475 3.17 -22.93 6.66
CA ASN A 475 1.93 -23.52 6.13
C ASN A 475 0.80 -22.51 5.95
N GLU A 476 0.23 -22.49 4.75
CA GLU A 476 -0.82 -21.59 4.26
C GLU A 476 -2.19 -21.66 4.97
N THR A 477 -2.29 -22.44 6.04
CA THR A 477 -3.49 -22.58 6.87
C THR A 477 -3.57 -21.44 7.87
N LEU A 478 -4.70 -20.73 7.88
CA LEU A 478 -4.94 -19.61 8.80
C LEU A 478 -5.05 -20.13 10.24
N ASP A 479 -4.25 -19.59 11.16
CA ASP A 479 -4.35 -19.91 12.59
C ASP A 479 -5.51 -19.13 13.24
N GLU A 480 -6.72 -19.68 13.14
CA GLU A 480 -7.95 -19.09 13.69
C GLU A 480 -7.88 -18.92 15.22
N ASP A 481 -7.28 -19.89 15.92
CA ASP A 481 -7.10 -19.84 17.37
C ASP A 481 -6.22 -18.65 17.79
N LEU A 482 -5.13 -18.41 17.06
CA LEU A 482 -4.27 -17.25 17.29
C LEU A 482 -5.02 -15.95 16.99
N PHE A 483 -5.78 -15.88 15.90
CA PHE A 483 -6.59 -14.71 15.60
C PHE A 483 -7.55 -14.39 16.74
N HIS A 484 -8.34 -15.36 17.21
CA HIS A 484 -9.28 -15.17 18.32
C HIS A 484 -8.58 -14.89 19.66
N LYS A 485 -7.38 -15.40 19.91
CA LYS A 485 -6.58 -15.01 21.09
C LYS A 485 -6.20 -13.53 21.05
N LEU A 486 -5.90 -12.99 19.87
CA LEU A 486 -5.49 -11.59 19.70
C LEU A 486 -6.68 -10.63 19.62
N THR A 487 -7.83 -11.05 19.08
CA THR A 487 -8.99 -10.17 18.83
C THR A 487 -10.17 -10.42 19.77
N GLY A 488 -10.32 -11.65 20.27
CA GLY A 488 -11.47 -12.11 21.05
C GLY A 488 -11.63 -11.42 22.39
N GLY A 489 -10.55 -10.93 23.00
CA GLY A 489 -10.57 -10.33 24.34
C GLY A 489 -11.01 -11.36 25.39
N ARG A 490 -10.31 -11.47 26.51
CA ARG A 490 -10.91 -12.23 27.62
C ARG A 490 -11.99 -11.32 28.21
N GLU A 491 -13.25 -11.71 28.09
CA GLU A 491 -14.33 -11.12 28.89
C GLU A 491 -14.14 -11.49 30.37
#